data_AF-A0A0Q8EF69-F1
#
_entry.id   AF-A0A0Q8EF69-F1
#
_cell.length_a   1.000
_cell.length_b   1.000
_cell.length_c   1.000
_cell.angle_alpha   90.00
_cell.angle_beta   90.00
_cell.angle_gamma   90.00
#
_symmetry.space_group_name_H-M   'P 1'
#
loop_
_entity.id
_entity.type
_entity.pdbx_description
1 polymer ?
#
loop_
_entity_poly.entity_id
_entity_poly.type
_entity_poly.pdbx_seq_one_letter_code
_entity_poly.pdbx_strand_id
1 'polypeptide(L)' 'MNILLMLLPISLLLLGLAIAAFAWAVRKGQFDDLDTPALDILDDAPPRPTAPPAAAPREGDDGA' A
#
# COMPACT_ATOMS: atom_id res chain seq x y z
N MET A 1 -22.74 23.63 -27.92
CA MET A 1 -22.05 24.39 -26.86
C MET A 1 -22.44 24.05 -25.41
N ASN A 2 -23.47 23.26 -25.13
CA ASN A 2 -23.88 22.99 -23.74
C ASN A 2 -23.00 21.95 -23.00
N ILE A 3 -22.48 20.95 -23.73
CA ILE A 3 -21.71 19.86 -23.13
C ILE A 3 -20.42 20.34 -22.48
N LEU A 4 -19.78 21.37 -23.03
CA LEU A 4 -18.53 21.93 -22.50
C LEU A 4 -18.74 22.52 -21.10
N LEU A 5 -19.92 23.12 -20.86
CA LEU A 5 -20.30 23.68 -19.57
C LEU A 5 -20.58 22.58 -18.52
N MET A 6 -20.97 21.37 -18.93
CA MET A 6 -21.07 20.21 -18.03
C MET A 6 -19.72 19.51 -17.82
N LEU A 7 -18.89 19.42 -18.86
CA LEU A 7 -17.57 18.78 -18.79
C LEU A 7 -16.60 19.53 -17.89
N LEU A 8 -16.67 20.87 -17.84
CA LEU A 8 -15.79 21.70 -17.02
C LEU A 8 -15.89 21.37 -15.51
N PRO A 9 -17.08 21.42 -14.86
CA PRO A 9 -17.19 21.09 -13.44
C PRO A 9 -16.92 19.61 -13.17
N ILE A 10 -17.31 18.70 -14.06
CA ILE A 10 -17.00 17.27 -13.92
C ILE A 10 -15.49 17.05 -13.92
N SER A 11 -14.77 17.68 -14.84
CA SER A 11 -13.30 17.59 -14.91
C SER A 11 -12.63 18.15 -13.66
N LEU A 12 -13.11 19.29 -13.15
CA LEU A 12 -12.61 19.87 -11.89
C LEU A 12 -12.85 18.96 -10.70
N LEU A 13 -14.03 18.32 -10.62
CA LEU A 13 -14.36 17.36 -9.57
C LEU A 13 -13.43 16.14 -9.63
N LEU A 14 -13.22 15.57 -10.83
CA LEU A 14 -12.34 14.42 -11.03
C LEU A 14 -10.88 14.77 -10.72
N LEU A 15 -10.42 15.96 -11.13
CA LEU A 15 -9.08 16.45 -10.80
C LEU A 15 -8.91 16.61 -9.29
N GLY A 16 -9.88 17.22 -8.60
CA GLY A 16 -9.87 17.35 -7.15
C GLY A 16 -9.86 16.00 -6.45
N LEU A 17 -10.65 15.03 -6.92
CA LEU A 17 -10.67 13.67 -6.39
C LEU A 17 -9.32 12.96 -6.60
N ALA A 18 -8.70 13.11 -7.77
CA ALA A 18 -7.40 12.55 -8.07
C ALA A 18 -6.31 13.13 -7.15
N ILE A 19 -6.30 14.44 -6.93
CA ILE A 19 -5.36 15.10 -6.02
C ILE A 19 -5.58 14.63 -4.58
N ALA A 20 -6.83 14.53 -4.12
CA ALA A 20 -7.16 14.06 -2.78
C ALA A 20 -6.73 12.61 -2.56
N ALA A 21 -7.01 11.73 -3.52
CA ALA A 21 -6.58 10.33 -3.49
C ALA A 21 -5.06 10.21 -3.47
N PHE A 22 -4.37 10.97 -4.32
CA PHE A 22 -2.90 11.02 -4.36
C PHE A 22 -2.32 11.48 -3.01
N ALA A 23 -2.81 12.58 -2.46
CA ALA A 23 -2.35 13.10 -1.17
C ALA A 23 -2.61 12.13 -0.01
N TRP A 24 -3.76 11.46 -0.01
CA TRP A 24 -4.06 10.39 0.95
C TRP A 24 -3.05 9.24 0.85
N ALA A 25 -2.74 8.83 -0.37
CA ALA A 25 -1.88 7.68 -0.61
C ALA A 25 -0.41 7.95 -0.28
N VAL A 26 0.08 9.17 -0.55
CA VAL A 26 1.39 9.67 -0.05
C VAL A 26 1.42 9.64 1.47
N ARG A 27 0.39 10.16 2.15
CA ARG A 27 0.33 10.17 3.63
C ARG A 27 0.25 8.76 4.23
N LYS A 28 -0.25 7.78 3.48
CA LYS A 28 -0.30 6.37 3.89
C LYS A 28 1.03 5.64 3.68
N GLY A 29 2.04 6.30 3.12
CA GLY A 29 3.35 5.69 2.87
C GLY A 29 3.32 4.65 1.75
N GLN A 30 2.37 4.71 0.81
CA GLN A 30 2.29 3.69 -0.27
C GLN A 30 3.52 3.68 -1.18
N PHE A 31 4.28 4.78 -1.18
CA PHE A 31 5.47 4.96 -2.01
C PHE A 31 6.78 4.68 -1.23
N ASP A 32 6.68 4.33 0.05
CA ASP A 32 7.87 4.09 0.89
C ASP A 32 8.46 2.68 0.65
N ASP A 33 7.72 1.78 -0.01
CA ASP A 33 8.12 0.40 -0.29
C ASP A 33 8.48 0.15 -1.77
N LEU A 34 9.02 1.18 -2.45
CA LEU A 34 9.48 1.04 -3.84
C LEU A 34 10.87 0.40 -3.97
N ASP A 35 11.62 0.32 -2.87
CA ASP A 35 13.00 -0.17 -2.85
C ASP A 35 13.14 -1.67 -2.57
N THR A 36 12.14 -2.31 -1.96
CA THR A 36 12.21 -3.70 -1.48
C THR A 36 12.20 -4.78 -2.59
N PRO A 37 11.40 -4.71 -3.67
CA PRO A 37 11.31 -5.83 -4.63
C PRO A 37 12.41 -5.84 -5.70
N ALA A 38 13.07 -4.71 -5.97
CA ALA A 38 14.06 -4.62 -7.05
C ALA A 38 15.41 -5.26 -6.67
N LEU A 39 15.75 -5.33 -5.38
CA LEU A 39 16.97 -5.97 -4.90
C LEU A 39 16.80 -7.47 -4.68
N ASP A 40 15.58 -7.94 -4.41
CA ASP A 40 15.27 -9.35 -4.17
C ASP A 40 15.50 -10.24 -5.42
N ILE A 41 15.39 -9.67 -6.63
CA ILE A 41 15.64 -10.42 -7.89
C ILE A 41 17.14 -10.56 -8.24
N LEU A 42 18.01 -9.75 -7.63
CA LEU A 42 19.47 -9.85 -7.79
C LEU A 42 20.12 -10.60 -6.60
N ASP A 43 19.37 -10.86 -5.53
CA ASP A 43 19.84 -11.63 -4.40
C ASP A 43 19.77 -13.13 -4.73
N ASP A 44 20.92 -13.75 -4.99
CA ASP A 44 21.10 -15.22 -5.11
C ASP A 44 20.97 -15.95 -3.74
N ALA A 45 20.52 -15.23 -2.70
CA ALA A 45 20.34 -15.79 -1.37
C ALA A 45 19.18 -16.80 -1.36
N PRO A 46 19.34 -17.97 -0.70
CA PRO A 46 18.24 -18.91 -0.57
C PRO A 46 17.05 -18.22 0.11
N PRO A 47 15.81 -18.49 -0.33
CA PRO A 47 14.62 -17.79 0.17
C PRO A 47 14.58 -17.86 1.70
N ARG A 48 14.60 -16.69 2.35
CA ARG A 48 14.41 -16.61 3.79
C ARG A 48 13.00 -17.12 4.09
N PRO A 49 12.82 -18.09 5.01
CA PRO A 49 11.50 -18.50 5.45
C PRO A 49 10.77 -17.26 5.96
N THR A 50 9.67 -16.89 5.31
CA THR A 50 8.76 -15.86 5.80
C THR A 50 8.13 -16.39 7.08
N ALA A 51 8.75 -16.07 8.22
CA ALA A 51 8.21 -16.46 9.52
C ALA A 51 6.81 -15.84 9.66
N PRO A 52 5.76 -16.64 9.87
CA PRO A 52 4.43 -16.12 10.15
C PRO A 52 4.49 -15.18 11.36
N PRO A 53 3.70 -14.09 11.39
CA PRO A 53 3.65 -13.19 12.56
C PRO A 53 3.44 -14.03 13.81
N ALA A 54 4.38 -13.94 14.74
CA ALA A 54 4.41 -14.72 15.97
C ALA A 54 3.03 -14.68 16.65
N ALA A 55 2.30 -15.79 16.57
CA ALA A 55 1.14 -16.02 17.41
C ALA A 55 1.65 -16.08 18.85
N ALA A 56 1.14 -15.16 19.66
CA ALA A 56 1.53 -14.89 21.04
C ALA A 56 1.75 -16.17 21.89
N PRO A 57 2.71 -16.17 22.84
CA PRO A 57 2.89 -17.27 23.76
C PRO A 57 1.61 -17.44 24.59
N ARG A 58 0.89 -18.55 24.38
CA ARG A 58 -0.09 -19.01 25.36
C ARG A 58 0.69 -19.74 26.43
N GLU A 59 1.07 -18.97 27.42
CA GLU A 59 1.54 -19.43 28.72
C GLU A 59 0.43 -20.26 29.38
N GLY A 60 0.75 -21.49 29.77
CA GLY A 60 -0.09 -22.36 30.60
C GLY A 60 -0.65 -23.57 29.86
N ASP A 61 0.05 -24.70 29.94
CA ASP A 61 -0.52 -25.95 30.46
C ASP A 61 0.62 -26.96 30.72
N ASP A 62 1.26 -26.81 31.88
CA ASP A 62 2.15 -27.82 32.44
C ASP A 62 1.32 -28.69 33.40
N GLY A 63 1.22 -29.99 33.10
CA GLY A 63 1.17 -31.02 34.14
C GLY A 63 -0.05 -31.95 34.18
N ALA A 64 0.10 -33.15 33.64
CA ALA A 64 -0.12 -34.45 34.31
C ALA A 64 0.30 -35.62 33.39
#